data_AF-A0AB35VYF4-F1
#
_entry.id   AF-A0AB35VYF4-F1
#
_cell.length_a   1.000
_cell.length_b   1.000
_cell.length_c   1.000
_cell.angle_alpha   90.00
_cell.angle_beta   90.00
_cell.angle_gamma   90.00
#
_symmetry.space_group_name_H-M   'P 1'
#
loop_
_entity.id
_entity.type
_entity.pdbx_description
1 polymer ?
#
loop_
_entity_poly.entity_id
_entity_poly.type
_entity_poly.pdbx_seq_one_letter_code
_entity_poly.pdbx_strand_id
1 'polypeptide(L)'
;MNQLIARVKGRKKPFFYKLLDDKEIYNFDVSNVSLVEYSSDHLLDEDSWFKIDSFSEQEFFLDFLGKQFVSSEYNSIPKSKYKDIVYLCSVQNEDYFFQKVTPSSYVTKKFLTLGDELVIEDNVDRVVINHLPDAIYFKKEDRLIFRNLATISSIFKGIDMLYKEATQEEVQQFIDLDFIKVSNDYDAQKSW
;
A
#
# COMPACT_ATOMS: atom_id res chain seq x y z
N MET A 1 1.15 -3.48 21.12
CA MET A 1 2.61 -3.56 20.93
C MET A 1 2.92 -2.85 19.64
N ASN A 2 3.81 -1.85 19.67
CA ASN A 2 4.15 -1.06 18.48
C ASN A 2 5.55 -1.44 17.99
N GLN A 3 5.68 -1.76 16.72
CA GLN A 3 6.90 -2.28 16.13
C GLN A 3 7.13 -1.62 14.78
N LEU A 4 8.38 -1.30 14.45
CA LEU A 4 8.76 -0.91 13.10
C LEU A 4 9.71 -1.94 12.52
N ILE A 5 9.33 -2.55 11.41
CA ILE A 5 10.17 -3.46 10.63
C ILE A 5 10.43 -2.90 9.24
N ALA A 6 11.52 -3.35 8.63
CA ALA A 6 11.90 -3.02 7.27
C ALA A 6 12.02 -4.28 6.43
N ARG A 7 11.42 -4.26 5.23
CA ARG A 7 11.71 -5.23 4.17
C ARG A 7 12.93 -4.75 3.39
N VAL A 8 13.96 -5.59 3.25
CA VAL A 8 15.18 -5.27 2.49
C VAL A 8 15.34 -6.11 1.23
N LYS A 9 15.90 -5.54 0.16
CA LYS A 9 16.24 -6.26 -1.06
C LYS A 9 17.20 -7.41 -0.75
N GLY A 10 16.98 -8.55 -1.40
CA GLY A 10 17.84 -9.70 -1.25
C GLY A 10 17.21 -10.96 -1.81
N ARG A 11 18.07 -11.94 -2.13
CA ARG A 11 17.66 -13.29 -2.54
C ARG A 11 17.77 -14.32 -1.40
N LYS A 12 18.43 -13.95 -0.29
CA LYS A 12 18.64 -14.81 0.88
C LYS A 12 17.96 -14.20 2.10
N LYS A 13 17.34 -15.05 2.91
CA LYS A 13 16.77 -14.68 4.22
C LYS A 13 17.89 -14.25 5.19
N PRO A 14 17.59 -13.39 6.18
CA PRO A 14 16.27 -12.81 6.46
C PRO A 14 15.95 -11.60 5.59
N PHE A 15 14.67 -11.48 5.22
CA PHE A 15 14.14 -10.42 4.35
C PHE A 15 13.58 -9.23 5.13
N PHE A 16 13.27 -9.45 6.41
CA PHE A 16 12.69 -8.48 7.32
C PHE A 16 13.64 -8.29 8.49
N TYR A 17 13.79 -7.03 8.91
CA TYR A 17 14.62 -6.66 10.06
C TYR A 17 13.85 -5.69 10.94
N LYS A 18 14.09 -5.76 12.25
CA LYS A 18 13.54 -4.82 13.22
C LYS A 18 14.32 -3.51 13.19
N LEU A 19 13.60 -2.39 13.19
CA LEU A 19 14.16 -1.04 13.27
C LEU A 19 13.98 -0.44 14.67
N LEU A 20 12.73 -0.38 15.15
CA LEU A 20 12.35 0.26 16.41
C LEU A 20 11.34 -0.61 17.17
N ASP A 21 11.40 -0.54 18.49
CA ASP A 21 10.43 -1.11 19.42
C ASP A 21 9.63 -0.02 20.11
N ASP A 22 8.39 -0.36 20.44
CA ASP A 22 7.47 0.37 21.31
C ASP A 22 7.25 1.83 20.91
N LYS A 23 7.21 2.08 19.59
CA LYS A 23 6.98 3.41 19.03
C LYS A 23 5.88 3.39 17.99
N GLU A 24 4.87 4.24 18.21
CA GLU A 24 3.87 4.56 17.21
C GLU A 24 4.48 5.49 16.16
N ILE A 25 4.32 5.13 14.90
CA ILE A 25 4.88 5.78 13.72
C ILE A 25 3.80 6.57 12.98
N TYR A 26 2.60 6.00 12.84
CA TYR A 26 1.50 6.61 12.11
C TYR A 26 0.30 6.79 13.03
N ASN A 27 -0.22 8.01 13.11
CA ASN A 27 -1.51 8.30 13.75
C ASN A 27 -2.55 8.47 12.63
N PHE A 28 -3.39 7.45 12.44
CA PHE A 28 -4.41 7.43 11.40
C PHE A 28 -5.76 7.05 11.99
N ASP A 29 -6.76 7.90 11.76
CA ASP A 29 -8.15 7.64 12.16
C ASP A 29 -9.00 7.37 10.92
N VAL A 30 -9.38 6.10 10.75
CA VAL A 30 -10.18 5.64 9.61
C VAL A 30 -11.58 6.27 9.59
N SER A 31 -12.08 6.76 10.73
CA SER A 31 -13.40 7.36 10.85
C SER A 31 -13.50 8.73 10.14
N ASN A 32 -12.36 9.36 9.88
CA ASN A 32 -12.27 10.68 9.27
C ASN A 32 -12.02 10.63 7.76
N VAL A 33 -11.97 9.44 7.16
CA VAL A 33 -11.74 9.26 5.72
C VAL A 33 -12.91 8.55 5.06
N SER A 34 -13.12 8.85 3.78
CA SER A 34 -14.10 8.13 2.97
C SER A 34 -13.42 6.89 2.37
N LEU A 35 -14.00 5.71 2.58
CA LEU A 35 -13.53 4.47 1.98
C LEU A 35 -14.36 4.16 0.74
N VAL A 36 -13.71 4.04 -0.41
CA VAL A 36 -14.34 3.73 -1.69
C VAL A 36 -13.79 2.42 -2.24
N GLU A 37 -14.63 1.65 -2.92
CA GLU A 37 -14.14 0.47 -3.64
C GLU A 37 -13.10 0.89 -4.69
N TYR A 38 -12.12 0.02 -4.92
CA TYR A 38 -11.14 0.28 -5.96
C TYR A 38 -11.80 0.30 -7.34
N SER A 39 -11.48 1.32 -8.15
CA SER A 39 -11.84 1.41 -9.58
C SER A 39 -10.67 2.03 -10.34
N SER A 40 -10.43 1.56 -11.56
CA SER A 40 -9.37 2.05 -12.46
C SER A 40 -9.53 3.53 -12.83
N ASP A 41 -10.78 4.00 -12.91
CA ASP A 41 -11.13 5.30 -13.48
C ASP A 41 -11.42 6.37 -12.42
N HIS A 42 -11.56 5.99 -11.15
CA HIS A 42 -11.82 6.93 -10.07
C HIS A 42 -10.53 7.63 -9.61
N LEU A 43 -10.47 8.95 -9.80
CA LEU A 43 -9.55 9.79 -9.07
C LEU A 43 -10.06 9.94 -7.63
N LEU A 44 -9.24 9.53 -6.66
CA LEU A 44 -9.55 9.77 -5.24
C LEU A 44 -9.50 11.25 -4.93
N ASP A 45 -10.50 11.72 -4.18
CA ASP A 45 -10.41 12.99 -3.47
C ASP A 45 -9.30 12.95 -2.40
N GLU A 46 -8.84 14.10 -1.93
CA GLU A 46 -7.71 14.18 -0.99
C GLU A 46 -7.95 13.40 0.33
N ASP A 47 -9.21 13.31 0.77
CA ASP A 47 -9.64 12.63 2.00
C ASP A 47 -10.26 11.23 1.75
N SER A 48 -10.05 10.68 0.56
CA SER A 48 -10.58 9.37 0.15
C SER A 48 -9.49 8.31 0.05
N TRP A 49 -9.83 7.08 0.42
CA TRP A 49 -8.97 5.91 0.33
C TRP A 49 -9.69 4.78 -0.41
N PHE A 50 -8.98 4.11 -1.31
CA PHE A 50 -9.47 2.85 -1.84
C PHE A 50 -9.45 1.78 -0.75
N LYS A 51 -10.43 0.88 -0.79
CA LYS A 51 -10.47 -0.32 0.04
C LYS A 51 -10.53 -1.59 -0.81
N ILE A 52 -10.00 -2.67 -0.24
CA ILE A 52 -10.16 -4.05 -0.70
C ILE A 52 -10.55 -4.85 0.54
N ASP A 53 -11.77 -5.39 0.53
CA ASP A 53 -12.27 -6.31 1.54
C ASP A 53 -11.82 -7.75 1.25
N SER A 54 -11.86 -8.62 2.26
CA SER A 54 -11.37 -10.02 2.18
C SER A 54 -9.94 -10.10 1.65
N PHE A 55 -9.08 -9.19 2.12
CA PHE A 55 -7.72 -9.03 1.60
C PHE A 55 -6.86 -10.29 1.83
N SER A 56 -7.15 -11.07 2.86
CA SER A 56 -6.45 -12.33 3.14
C SER A 56 -6.70 -13.43 2.10
N GLU A 57 -7.78 -13.33 1.32
CA GLU A 57 -8.13 -14.29 0.26
C GLU A 57 -7.49 -13.94 -1.09
N GLN A 58 -6.85 -12.77 -1.19
CA GLN A 58 -6.28 -12.26 -2.44
C GLN A 58 -4.93 -12.93 -2.75
N GLU A 59 -4.64 -13.18 -4.03
CA GLU A 59 -3.38 -13.81 -4.48
C GLU A 59 -2.12 -12.99 -4.14
N PHE A 60 -2.28 -11.68 -3.97
CA PHE A 60 -1.23 -10.73 -3.61
C PHE A 60 -1.10 -10.48 -2.10
N PHE A 61 -1.79 -11.28 -1.28
CA PHE A 61 -1.66 -11.25 0.17
C PHE A 61 -0.23 -11.58 0.60
N LEU A 62 0.28 -10.89 1.64
CA LEU A 62 1.61 -11.16 2.16
C LEU A 62 1.53 -12.21 3.26
N ASP A 63 2.09 -13.40 3.02
CA ASP A 63 2.06 -14.56 3.96
C ASP A 63 2.39 -14.23 5.42
N PHE A 64 3.22 -13.22 5.68
CA PHE A 64 3.61 -12.85 7.04
C PHE A 64 2.50 -12.13 7.81
N LEU A 65 1.51 -11.54 7.13
CA LEU A 65 0.36 -10.87 7.75
C LEU A 65 -0.63 -11.87 8.36
N GLY A 66 -0.73 -13.06 7.74
CA GLY A 66 -1.56 -14.16 8.26
C GLY A 66 -1.02 -14.80 9.54
N LYS A 67 0.23 -14.51 9.91
CA LYS A 67 0.87 -15.05 11.12
C LYS A 67 0.73 -14.10 12.29
N GLN A 68 0.81 -14.62 13.51
CA GLN A 68 0.98 -13.77 14.68
C GLN A 68 2.33 -13.07 14.58
N PHE A 69 2.35 -11.76 14.74
CA PHE A 69 3.59 -11.00 14.74
C PHE A 69 4.35 -11.25 16.05
N VAL A 70 5.56 -11.80 15.96
CA VAL A 70 6.45 -12.05 17.10
C VAL A 70 7.73 -11.24 16.92
N SER A 71 7.87 -10.17 17.69
CA SER A 71 8.99 -9.24 17.58
C SER A 71 10.37 -9.89 17.73
N SER A 72 10.47 -10.89 18.61
CA SER A 72 11.70 -11.64 18.90
C SER A 72 12.20 -12.48 17.73
N GLU A 73 11.38 -12.74 16.71
CA GLU A 73 11.79 -13.47 15.50
C GLU A 73 12.59 -12.59 14.50
N TYR A 74 12.58 -11.26 14.70
CA TYR A 74 13.23 -10.31 13.81
C TYR A 74 14.52 -9.77 14.40
N ASN A 75 15.63 -10.02 13.71
CA ASN A 75 16.92 -9.44 14.04
C ASN A 75 16.94 -7.93 13.77
N SER A 76 17.71 -7.19 14.56
CA SER A 76 18.00 -5.78 14.29
C SER A 76 18.70 -5.60 12.94
N ILE A 77 18.35 -4.52 12.24
CA ILE A 77 18.93 -4.23 10.92
C ILE A 77 20.44 -3.91 11.02
N PRO A 78 21.32 -4.55 10.24
CA PRO A 78 22.72 -4.14 10.15
C PRO A 78 22.88 -2.89 9.27
N LYS A 79 23.86 -2.03 9.57
CA LYS A 79 24.13 -0.79 8.82
C LYS A 79 24.31 -1.00 7.30
N SER A 80 24.90 -2.13 6.90
CA SER A 80 25.09 -2.50 5.49
C SER A 80 23.78 -2.67 4.72
N LYS A 81 22.64 -2.83 5.42
CA LYS A 81 21.32 -3.05 4.83
C LYS A 81 20.45 -1.80 4.76
N TYR A 82 20.91 -0.66 5.25
CA TYR A 82 20.11 0.57 5.25
C TYR A 82 19.71 1.00 3.85
N LYS A 83 20.59 0.88 2.85
CA LYS A 83 20.30 1.23 1.45
C LYS A 83 19.48 0.17 0.69
N ASP A 84 19.31 -1.01 1.30
CA ASP A 84 18.54 -2.10 0.72
C ASP A 84 17.05 -2.04 1.10
N ILE A 85 16.61 -1.11 1.95
CA ILE A 85 15.20 -1.04 2.39
C ILE A 85 14.29 -0.74 1.20
N VAL A 86 13.23 -1.55 1.05
CA VAL A 86 12.20 -1.46 -0.01
C VAL A 86 10.94 -0.82 0.52
N TYR A 87 10.53 -1.20 1.73
CA TYR A 87 9.40 -0.60 2.42
C TYR A 87 9.57 -0.75 3.93
N LEU A 88 8.91 0.15 4.66
CA LEU A 88 8.68 0.08 6.09
C LEU A 88 7.31 -0.54 6.34
N CYS A 89 7.23 -1.31 7.41
CA CYS A 89 5.97 -1.82 7.93
C CYS A 89 5.94 -1.57 9.44
N SER A 90 5.03 -0.71 9.87
CA SER A 90 4.75 -0.51 11.29
C SER A 90 3.59 -1.40 11.70
N VAL A 91 3.76 -2.17 12.76
CA VAL A 91 2.70 -2.96 13.38
C VAL A 91 2.25 -2.18 14.61
N GLN A 92 1.00 -1.72 14.62
CA GLN A 92 0.44 -0.90 15.71
C GLN A 92 -0.95 -1.41 16.02
N ASN A 93 -1.23 -1.77 17.28
CA ASN A 93 -2.54 -2.29 17.70
C ASN A 93 -3.09 -3.44 16.83
N GLU A 94 -2.20 -4.30 16.32
CA GLU A 94 -2.50 -5.45 15.42
C GLU A 94 -2.73 -5.09 13.94
N ASP A 95 -2.76 -3.81 13.60
CA ASP A 95 -2.85 -3.31 12.24
C ASP A 95 -1.47 -3.05 11.64
N TYR A 96 -1.41 -3.09 10.31
CA TYR A 96 -0.15 -3.00 9.57
C TYR A 96 -0.14 -1.78 8.65
N PHE A 97 0.80 -0.88 8.91
CA PHE A 97 0.96 0.38 8.20
C PHE A 97 2.18 0.29 7.30
N PHE A 98 2.00 0.50 6.01
CA PHE A 98 3.06 0.32 5.02
C PHE A 98 3.48 1.65 4.42
N GLN A 99 4.79 1.82 4.24
CA GLN A 99 5.34 2.92 3.46
C GLN A 99 6.46 2.42 2.56
N LYS A 100 6.33 2.69 1.26
CA LYS A 100 7.35 2.43 0.27
C LYS A 100 8.56 3.31 0.54
N VAL A 101 9.75 2.72 0.39
CA VAL A 101 11.02 3.43 0.46
C VAL A 101 11.62 3.44 -0.94
N THR A 102 11.71 4.64 -1.51
CA THR A 102 12.35 4.89 -2.80
C THR A 102 13.71 5.54 -2.59
N PRO A 103 14.57 5.62 -3.62
CA PRO A 103 15.82 6.38 -3.53
C PRO A 103 15.60 7.84 -3.09
N SER A 104 14.47 8.45 -3.48
CA SER A 104 14.10 9.82 -3.06
C SER A 104 13.64 9.93 -1.61
N SER A 105 13.29 8.83 -0.94
CA SER A 105 13.02 8.80 0.50
C SER A 105 14.29 9.00 1.33
N TYR A 106 15.47 8.77 0.75
CA TYR A 106 16.75 9.01 1.43
C TYR A 106 17.19 10.45 1.23
N VAL A 107 17.52 11.12 2.33
CA VAL A 107 18.06 12.47 2.33
C VAL A 107 19.49 12.42 2.84
N THR A 108 20.43 12.72 1.96
CA THR A 108 21.84 12.94 2.29
C THR A 108 22.11 14.43 2.15
N LYS A 109 22.06 15.16 3.26
CA LYS A 109 22.31 16.61 3.32
C LYS A 109 23.10 16.94 4.58
N LYS A 110 23.62 18.17 4.63
CA LYS A 110 24.13 18.78 5.86
C LYS A 110 22.94 19.22 6.70
N PHE A 111 22.82 18.70 7.91
CA PHE A 111 21.73 19.02 8.83
C PHE A 111 22.27 19.80 10.02
N LEU A 112 21.50 20.79 10.46
CA LEU A 112 21.66 21.39 11.78
C LEU A 112 20.65 20.70 12.71
N THR A 113 21.14 19.89 13.63
CA THR A 113 20.33 19.27 14.68
C THR A 113 20.07 20.32 15.75
N LEU A 114 18.79 20.66 15.93
CA LEU A 114 18.31 21.59 16.97
C LEU A 114 17.86 20.77 18.18
N GLY A 115 18.80 20.34 19.03
CA GLY A 115 18.53 19.65 20.30
C GLY A 115 18.98 20.49 21.49
N ASP A 116 19.32 19.82 22.61
CA ASP A 116 19.93 20.48 23.78
C ASP A 116 21.26 21.16 23.42
N GLU A 117 21.97 20.61 22.44
CA GLU A 117 23.13 21.22 21.78
C GLU A 117 22.87 21.38 20.27
N LEU A 118 23.43 22.44 19.69
CA LEU A 118 23.39 22.71 18.25
C LEU A 118 24.54 21.97 17.55
N VAL A 119 24.22 20.89 16.84
CA VAL A 119 25.22 20.05 16.17
C VAL A 119 25.01 20.07 14.67
N ILE A 120 26.10 20.25 13.92
CA ILE A 120 26.12 20.09 12.47
C ILE A 120 26.45 18.64 12.13
N GLU A 121 25.54 17.97 11.43
CA GLU A 121 25.69 16.61 10.94
C GLU A 121 25.88 16.63 9.42
N ASP A 122 27.08 16.28 8.96
CA ASP A 122 27.39 16.16 7.53
C ASP A 122 27.15 14.72 7.03
N ASN A 123 26.51 14.61 5.86
CA ASN A 123 26.35 13.35 5.11
C ASN A 123 25.68 12.20 5.86
N VAL A 124 24.72 12.49 6.75
CA VAL A 124 23.93 11.46 7.41
C VAL A 124 22.82 10.98 6.48
N ASP A 125 22.84 9.69 6.14
CA ASP A 125 21.77 9.04 5.38
C ASP A 125 20.53 8.92 6.28
N ARG A 126 19.52 9.76 6.03
CA ARG A 126 18.22 9.71 6.73
C ARG A 126 17.14 9.17 5.80
N VAL A 127 16.23 8.35 6.31
CA VAL A 127 15.01 7.93 5.60
C VAL A 127 13.85 8.76 6.11
N VAL A 128 13.10 9.37 5.20
CA VAL A 128 11.87 10.10 5.52
C VAL A 128 10.75 9.11 5.85
N ILE A 129 10.11 9.31 7.00
CA ILE A 129 8.84 8.69 7.34
C ILE A 129 7.75 9.74 7.08
N ASN A 130 6.79 9.39 6.24
CA ASN A 130 5.68 10.25 5.86
C ASN A 130 4.68 10.36 7.01
N HIS A 131 3.90 11.45 7.03
CA HIS A 131 2.81 11.60 8.00
C HIS A 131 1.74 10.53 7.81
N LEU A 132 1.42 10.20 6.55
CA LEU A 132 0.46 9.17 6.19
C LEU A 132 1.19 7.97 5.57
N PRO A 133 0.75 6.74 5.88
CA PRO A 133 1.25 5.54 5.21
C PRO A 133 0.77 5.50 3.75
N ASP A 134 1.38 4.64 2.95
CA ASP A 134 0.94 4.36 1.57
C ASP A 134 -0.21 3.34 1.54
N ALA A 135 -0.25 2.43 2.51
CA ALA A 135 -1.34 1.46 2.71
C ALA A 135 -1.49 1.09 4.19
N ILE A 136 -2.70 0.68 4.58
CA ILE A 136 -3.02 0.17 5.92
C ILE A 136 -3.81 -1.11 5.76
N TYR A 137 -3.35 -2.20 6.38
CA TYR A 137 -4.10 -3.44 6.50
C TYR A 137 -4.68 -3.54 7.90
N PHE A 138 -6.00 -3.48 7.97
CA PHE A 138 -6.78 -3.68 9.19
C PHE A 138 -7.07 -5.16 9.35
N LYS A 139 -6.40 -5.79 10.33
CA LYS A 139 -6.39 -7.26 10.43
C LYS A 139 -7.72 -7.82 10.92
N LYS A 140 -8.48 -7.08 11.73
CA LYS A 140 -9.77 -7.53 12.27
C LYS A 140 -10.88 -7.49 11.23
N GLU A 141 -10.84 -6.48 10.38
CA GLU A 141 -11.79 -6.24 9.30
C GLU A 141 -11.42 -7.00 8.02
N ASP A 142 -10.24 -7.61 8.00
CA ASP A 142 -9.60 -8.19 6.81
C ASP A 142 -9.65 -7.26 5.59
N ARG A 143 -9.25 -6.00 5.82
CA ARG A 143 -9.38 -4.92 4.83
C ARG A 143 -8.05 -4.23 4.61
N LEU A 144 -7.65 -4.11 3.35
CA LEU A 144 -6.55 -3.23 2.94
C LEU A 144 -7.13 -1.90 2.44
N ILE A 145 -6.57 -0.78 2.92
CA ILE A 145 -6.84 0.54 2.35
C ILE A 145 -5.56 1.18 1.80
N PHE A 146 -5.66 1.97 0.74
CA PHE A 146 -4.54 2.66 0.11
C PHE A 146 -5.00 3.85 -0.76
N ARG A 147 -4.07 4.73 -1.12
CA ARG A 147 -4.36 5.87 -2.02
C ARG A 147 -3.82 5.73 -3.44
N ASN A 148 -2.77 4.93 -3.64
CA ASN A 148 -2.14 4.82 -4.95
C ASN A 148 -1.69 3.38 -5.23
N LEU A 149 -2.39 2.72 -6.17
CA LEU A 149 -2.09 1.34 -6.57
C LEU A 149 -0.66 1.19 -7.10
N ALA A 150 -0.17 2.14 -7.89
CA ALA A 150 1.18 2.11 -8.45
C ALA A 150 2.28 2.23 -7.38
N THR A 151 2.00 2.92 -6.28
CA THR A 151 2.91 2.94 -5.12
C THR A 151 2.96 1.56 -4.48
N ILE A 152 1.80 0.99 -4.14
CA ILE A 152 1.70 -0.21 -3.32
C ILE A 152 1.93 -1.52 -4.09
N SER A 153 1.90 -1.52 -5.42
CA SER A 153 2.29 -2.66 -6.28
C SER A 153 3.74 -3.13 -6.10
N SER A 154 4.57 -2.23 -5.57
CA SER A 154 5.93 -2.58 -5.18
C SER A 154 6.00 -3.41 -3.88
N ILE A 155 4.99 -3.27 -3.03
CA ILE A 155 4.85 -3.90 -1.71
C ILE A 155 4.05 -5.21 -1.85
N PHE A 156 2.87 -5.13 -2.46
CA PHE A 156 1.96 -6.25 -2.73
C PHE A 156 2.12 -6.69 -4.18
N LYS A 157 2.88 -7.76 -4.41
CA LYS A 157 3.18 -8.24 -5.77
C LYS A 157 1.96 -8.92 -6.36
N GLY A 158 1.50 -8.45 -7.52
CA GLY A 158 0.31 -8.96 -8.21
C GLY A 158 -0.95 -8.11 -8.02
N ILE A 159 -0.94 -7.12 -7.12
CA ILE A 159 -2.11 -6.25 -6.88
C ILE A 159 -2.46 -5.38 -8.10
N ASP A 160 -1.53 -5.19 -9.03
CA ASP A 160 -1.74 -4.52 -10.30
C ASP A 160 -2.70 -5.26 -11.25
N MET A 161 -3.03 -6.53 -10.96
CA MET A 161 -4.08 -7.25 -11.68
C MET A 161 -5.46 -6.63 -11.49
N LEU A 162 -5.72 -5.99 -10.33
CA LEU A 162 -6.99 -5.30 -10.07
C LEU A 162 -7.29 -4.20 -11.09
N TYR A 163 -6.23 -3.55 -11.61
CA TYR A 163 -6.40 -2.58 -12.70
C TYR A 163 -6.95 -3.26 -13.95
N LYS A 164 -6.44 -4.44 -14.31
CA LYS A 164 -6.85 -5.17 -15.52
C LYS A 164 -8.27 -5.71 -15.43
N GLU A 165 -8.66 -6.20 -14.26
CA GLU A 165 -10.01 -6.75 -14.02
C GLU A 165 -11.06 -5.64 -14.12
N ALA A 166 -10.82 -4.50 -13.47
CA ALA A 166 -11.70 -3.34 -13.55
C ALA A 166 -11.88 -2.85 -15.00
N THR A 167 -10.79 -2.75 -15.78
CA THR A 167 -10.90 -2.33 -17.19
C THR A 167 -11.67 -3.35 -18.05
N GLN A 168 -11.59 -4.65 -17.75
CA GLN A 168 -12.34 -5.67 -18.49
C GLN A 168 -13.83 -5.65 -18.15
N GLU A 169 -14.18 -5.48 -16.88
CA GLU A 169 -15.57 -5.34 -16.45
C GLU A 169 -16.24 -4.11 -17.07
N GLU A 170 -15.54 -2.97 -17.10
CA GLU A 170 -16.02 -1.74 -17.74
C GLU A 170 -16.23 -1.93 -19.25
N VAL A 171 -15.30 -2.59 -19.95
CA VAL A 171 -15.46 -2.91 -21.38
C VAL A 171 -16.66 -3.84 -21.61
N GLN A 172 -16.85 -4.85 -20.76
CA GLN A 172 -17.98 -5.77 -20.88
C GLN A 172 -19.31 -5.07 -20.59
N GLN A 173 -19.37 -4.23 -19.56
CA GLN A 173 -20.55 -3.41 -19.25
C GLN A 173 -20.89 -2.44 -20.39
N PHE A 174 -19.88 -1.83 -21.02
CA PHE A 174 -20.09 -0.97 -22.18
C PHE A 174 -20.65 -1.74 -23.39
N ILE A 175 -20.12 -2.94 -23.67
CA ILE A 175 -20.64 -3.82 -24.74
C ILE A 175 -22.08 -4.24 -24.46
N ASP A 176 -22.40 -4.58 -23.21
CA ASP A 176 -23.75 -5.01 -22.81
C ASP A 176 -24.77 -3.85 -22.88
N LEU A 177 -24.33 -2.60 -22.67
CA LEU A 177 -25.18 -1.41 -22.79
C LEU A 177 -25.47 -1.02 -24.26
N ASP A 178 -24.52 -1.23 -25.18
CA ASP A 178 -24.68 -0.86 -26.60
C ASP A 178 -25.50 -1.87 -27.43
N PHE A 179 -25.69 -3.11 -26.95
CA PHE A 179 -26.33 -4.17 -27.75
C PHE A 179 -27.86 -4.20 -27.72
N ILE A 180 -28.54 -3.32 -26.97
CA ILE A 180 -30.02 -3.28 -26.92
C ILE A 180 -30.57 -2.00 -27.54
N LYS A 181 -30.55 -1.93 -28.89
CA LYS A 181 -31.61 -1.29 -29.72
C LYS A 181 -31.40 -1.58 -31.20
N VAL A 182 -31.46 -2.85 -31.60
CA VAL A 182 -31.99 -3.18 -32.94
C VAL A 182 -33.40 -3.69 -32.71
N SER A 183 -34.34 -2.74 -32.65
CA SER A 183 -35.76 -3.03 -32.74
C SER A 183 -35.99 -3.76 -34.06
N ASN A 184 -36.28 -5.03 -33.90
CA ASN A 184 -36.67 -5.99 -34.91
C ASN A 184 -38.07 -5.59 -35.42
N ASP A 185 -38.16 -4.58 -36.30
CA ASP A 185 -39.41 -4.27 -37.00
C ASP A 185 -39.13 -3.63 -38.37
N TYR A 186 -38.86 -4.48 -39.35
CA TYR A 186 -39.13 -4.17 -40.75
C TYR A 186 -39.83 -5.37 -41.36
N ASP A 187 -41.08 -5.55 -40.95
CA ASP A 187 -42.05 -6.35 -41.68
C ASP A 187 -42.50 -5.54 -42.90
N ALA A 188 -41.79 -5.68 -44.02
CA ALA A 188 -42.20 -5.12 -45.31
C ALA A 188 -42.84 -6.22 -46.18
N GLN A 189 -44.02 -6.66 -45.77
CA GLN A 189 -44.98 -7.31 -46.69
C GLN A 189 -45.75 -6.26 -47.51
N LYS A 190 -46.08 -6.67 -48.75
CA LYS A 190 -46.90 -6.07 -49.83
C LYS A 190 -46.10 -5.23 -50.86
N SER A 191 -45.98 -5.68 -52.12
CA SER A 191 -46.97 -5.57 -53.22
C SER A 191 -47.44 -4.12 -53.37
N TRP A 192 -47.31 -3.42 -54.49
CA TRP A 192 -47.64 -3.72 -55.90
C TRP A 192 -46.64 -3.08 -56.86
#